data_AF-A0A6C0DI00-F1
#
_entry.id   AF-A0A6C0DI00-F1
#
_cell.length_a   1.000
_cell.length_b   1.000
_cell.length_c   1.000
_cell.angle_alpha   90.00
_cell.angle_beta   90.00
_cell.angle_gamma   90.00
#
_symmetry.space_group_name_H-M   'P 1'
#
loop_
_entity.id
_entity.type
_entity.pdbx_description
1 polymer ?
#
loop_
_entity_poly.entity_id
_entity_poly.type
_entity_poly.pdbx_seq_one_letter_code
_entity_poly.pdbx_strand_id
1 'polypeptide(L)'
;MGCTEIKTEKYQTRKSPAFHAKDCVGQIKKGKDGQYVSKKDASGVYKWVKVNATRKMKGKHYDTHDNSARPFRVFVSDDGAKAKKVAIYKDVHKKLGDPEDYSKLIKELTVKEVYVGKSTGHASGADHRPDQAHMFVGNSILLHVSSNKYIHIGSSIYEFQMDDKVDKYYSMVGRNDVPYPVLLGTENVYFMLETDHCYLPRSMLPANLTKAQWEDAYTYFYGWIDPANGQQRTDEQRKKDALENHATKMKGYHLIQKREF
;
A
#
# COMPACT_ATOMS: atom_id res chain seq x y z
N MET A 1 -5.47 -6.05 -47.51
CA MET A 1 -4.07 -5.64 -47.24
C MET A 1 -3.55 -6.50 -46.11
N GLY A 2 -2.37 -7.11 -46.28
CA GLY A 2 -1.75 -7.94 -45.24
C GLY A 2 -1.05 -7.08 -44.18
N CYS A 3 -0.95 -7.62 -42.96
CA CYS A 3 -0.19 -7.02 -41.87
C CYS A 3 1.31 -7.18 -42.15
N THR A 4 1.89 -6.24 -42.91
CA THR A 4 3.30 -6.27 -43.34
C THR A 4 4.16 -5.33 -42.49
N GLU A 5 5.37 -5.78 -42.18
CA GLU A 5 6.35 -4.96 -41.44
C GLU A 5 6.88 -3.81 -42.31
N ILE A 6 7.07 -2.65 -41.68
CA ILE A 6 7.57 -1.42 -42.30
C ILE A 6 9.04 -1.27 -41.93
N LYS A 7 9.91 -1.31 -42.92
CA LYS A 7 11.38 -1.24 -42.73
C LYS A 7 11.96 0.17 -42.63
N THR A 8 11.12 1.21 -42.64
CA THR A 8 11.61 2.59 -42.53
C THR A 8 12.15 2.86 -41.13
N GLU A 9 13.24 3.63 -41.05
CA GLU A 9 13.91 3.97 -39.79
C GLU A 9 12.95 4.55 -38.74
N LYS A 10 12.00 5.40 -39.18
CA LYS A 10 10.94 5.97 -38.35
C LYS A 10 10.08 4.93 -37.63
N TYR A 11 9.80 3.78 -38.25
CA TYR A 11 9.01 2.70 -37.62
C TYR A 11 9.89 1.79 -36.79
N GLN A 12 11.10 1.50 -37.27
CA GLN A 12 12.06 0.62 -36.62
C GLN A 12 12.63 1.21 -35.32
N THR A 13 12.60 2.53 -35.14
CA THR A 13 13.07 3.21 -33.92
C THR A 13 12.04 3.27 -32.78
N ARG A 14 10.76 3.03 -33.06
CA ARG A 14 9.67 3.17 -32.07
C ARG A 14 9.67 2.06 -31.02
N LYS A 15 9.02 2.34 -29.90
CA LYS A 15 8.70 1.34 -28.86
C LYS A 15 7.65 0.33 -29.36
N SER A 16 6.60 0.82 -30.04
CA SER A 16 5.55 0.00 -30.64
C SER A 16 6.06 -0.84 -31.82
N PRO A 17 5.34 -1.91 -32.22
CA PRO A 17 5.67 -2.72 -33.38
C PRO A 17 5.84 -1.89 -34.67
N ALA A 18 6.78 -2.29 -35.52
CA ALA A 18 7.07 -1.64 -36.80
C ALA A 18 6.05 -2.02 -37.90
N PHE A 19 4.76 -1.97 -37.57
CA PHE A 19 3.64 -2.33 -38.46
C PHE A 19 2.62 -1.19 -38.45
N HIS A 20 1.85 -1.04 -39.53
CA HIS A 20 0.67 -0.18 -39.50
C HIS A 20 -0.45 -0.86 -38.70
N ALA A 21 -0.89 -0.23 -37.60
CA ALA A 21 -1.95 -0.79 -36.76
C ALA A 21 -3.24 -1.09 -37.55
N LYS A 22 -3.61 -0.20 -38.50
CA LYS A 22 -4.79 -0.38 -39.37
C LYS A 22 -4.75 -1.65 -40.24
N ASP A 23 -3.55 -2.15 -40.54
CA ASP A 23 -3.35 -3.34 -41.39
C ASP A 23 -3.26 -4.63 -40.54
N CYS A 24 -3.20 -4.48 -39.21
CA CYS A 24 -3.05 -5.56 -38.24
C CYS A 24 -4.20 -5.58 -37.23
N VAL A 25 -5.42 -5.26 -37.66
CA VAL A 25 -6.63 -5.13 -36.81
C VAL A 25 -6.78 -6.33 -35.87
N GLY A 26 -6.85 -6.06 -34.56
CA GLY A 26 -7.04 -7.09 -33.53
C GLY A 26 -5.83 -7.99 -33.26
N GLN A 27 -4.77 -7.91 -34.07
CA GLN A 27 -3.57 -8.73 -33.87
C GLN A 27 -2.72 -8.20 -32.72
N ILE A 28 -2.04 -9.12 -32.03
CA ILE A 28 -1.01 -8.82 -31.05
C ILE A 28 0.36 -8.91 -31.74
N LYS A 29 1.21 -7.90 -31.55
CA LYS A 29 2.58 -7.85 -32.07
C LYS A 29 3.55 -7.44 -30.98
N LYS A 30 4.78 -7.97 -31.03
CA LYS A 30 5.86 -7.59 -30.13
C LYS A 30 6.47 -6.28 -30.59
N GLY A 31 6.46 -5.27 -29.72
CA GLY A 31 7.28 -4.07 -29.82
C GLY A 31 8.59 -4.24 -29.04
N LYS A 32 9.40 -3.18 -28.98
CA LYS A 32 10.67 -3.18 -28.24
C LYS A 32 10.48 -3.26 -26.73
N ASP A 33 9.37 -2.73 -26.21
CA ASP A 33 9.10 -2.60 -24.78
C ASP A 33 7.89 -3.43 -24.32
N GLY A 34 7.38 -4.35 -25.14
CA GLY A 34 6.31 -5.27 -24.74
C GLY A 34 5.40 -5.70 -25.90
N GLN A 35 4.29 -6.33 -25.57
CA GLN A 35 3.27 -6.72 -26.55
C GLN A 35 2.28 -5.58 -26.78
N TYR A 36 1.75 -5.48 -27.99
CA TYR A 36 0.79 -4.45 -28.40
C TYR A 36 -0.34 -5.07 -29.21
N VAL A 37 -1.57 -4.63 -28.99
CA VAL A 37 -2.76 -5.00 -29.76
C VAL A 37 -3.22 -3.81 -30.61
N SER A 38 -3.57 -4.06 -31.87
CA SER A 38 -4.18 -3.02 -32.71
C SER A 38 -5.65 -2.85 -32.36
N LYS A 39 -6.04 -1.65 -31.92
CA LYS A 39 -7.43 -1.30 -31.59
C LYS A 39 -7.81 0.07 -32.16
N LYS A 40 -9.08 0.24 -32.52
CA LYS A 40 -9.64 1.56 -32.84
C LYS A 40 -9.72 2.41 -31.57
N ASP A 41 -9.38 3.69 -31.70
CA ASP A 41 -9.72 4.70 -30.69
C ASP A 41 -11.15 5.24 -30.87
N ALA A 42 -11.55 6.19 -30.01
CA ALA A 42 -12.88 6.80 -30.04
C ALA A 42 -13.19 7.55 -31.36
N SER A 43 -12.16 7.92 -32.13
CA SER A 43 -12.27 8.57 -33.43
C SER A 43 -12.20 7.57 -34.60
N GLY A 44 -12.16 6.26 -34.31
CA GLY A 44 -12.11 5.20 -35.32
C GLY A 44 -10.72 4.92 -35.91
N VAL A 45 -9.66 5.57 -35.40
CA VAL A 45 -8.29 5.40 -35.89
C VAL A 45 -7.63 4.21 -35.18
N TYR A 46 -7.08 3.28 -35.95
CA TYR A 46 -6.34 2.14 -35.39
C TYR A 46 -4.98 2.56 -34.83
N LYS A 47 -4.72 2.20 -33.58
CA LYS A 47 -3.47 2.46 -32.86
C LYS A 47 -2.96 1.19 -32.18
N TRP A 48 -1.65 1.10 -32.03
CA TRP A 48 -1.01 0.10 -31.18
C TRP A 48 -1.23 0.45 -29.72
N VAL A 49 -2.02 -0.36 -29.01
CA VAL A 49 -2.25 -0.24 -27.58
C VAL A 49 -1.44 -1.33 -26.89
N LYS A 50 -0.54 -0.95 -25.99
CA LYS A 50 0.31 -1.91 -25.28
C LYS A 50 -0.58 -2.88 -24.48
N VAL A 51 -0.43 -4.18 -24.72
CA VAL A 51 -1.11 -5.24 -23.97
C VAL A 51 -0.61 -5.16 -22.53
N ASN A 52 -1.53 -5.14 -21.58
CA ASN A 52 -1.26 -4.91 -20.16
C ASN A 52 -0.73 -3.50 -19.82
N ALA A 53 -0.83 -2.51 -20.71
CA ALA A 53 -0.72 -1.12 -20.25
C ALA A 53 -1.95 -0.78 -19.42
N THR A 54 -1.82 -0.93 -18.11
CA THR A 54 -2.79 -0.39 -17.18
C THR A 54 -2.82 1.11 -17.37
N ARG A 55 -3.98 1.66 -17.75
CA ARG A 55 -4.16 3.12 -17.77
C ARG A 55 -3.98 3.59 -16.32
N LYS A 56 -2.87 4.27 -16.03
CA LYS A 56 -2.64 4.82 -14.70
C LYS A 56 -3.80 5.75 -14.35
N MET A 57 -4.46 5.47 -13.23
CA MET A 57 -5.51 6.34 -12.72
C MET A 57 -4.94 7.74 -12.48
N LYS A 58 -5.72 8.79 -12.81
CA LYS A 58 -5.38 10.17 -12.44
C LYS A 58 -5.84 10.42 -11.00
N GLY A 59 -5.02 11.09 -10.21
CA GLY A 59 -5.33 11.43 -8.82
C GLY A 59 -4.08 11.55 -7.97
N LYS A 60 -4.27 11.75 -6.66
CA LYS A 60 -3.18 11.71 -5.70
C LYS A 60 -2.68 10.26 -5.57
N HIS A 61 -1.38 10.08 -5.47
CA HIS A 61 -0.79 8.78 -5.18
C HIS A 61 0.03 8.82 -3.90
N TYR A 62 0.25 7.63 -3.36
CA TYR A 62 1.02 7.35 -2.16
C TYR A 62 1.84 6.10 -2.41
N ASP A 63 3.08 6.13 -1.97
CA ASP A 63 3.98 4.98 -2.05
C ASP A 63 4.18 4.44 -0.65
N THR A 64 3.83 3.16 -0.44
CA THR A 64 4.01 2.52 0.86
C THR A 64 5.49 2.28 1.12
N HIS A 65 5.93 2.33 2.37
CA HIS A 65 7.33 2.14 2.73
C HIS A 65 7.54 0.72 3.27
N ASP A 66 8.72 0.14 3.05
CA ASP A 66 9.14 -1.08 3.72
C ASP A 66 10.65 -1.31 3.55
N ASN A 67 11.41 -1.14 4.62
CA ASN A 67 12.84 -1.43 4.67
C ASN A 67 13.63 -0.78 3.52
N SER A 68 13.48 0.55 3.38
CA SER A 68 14.03 1.38 2.29
C SER A 68 13.45 1.16 0.89
N ALA A 69 12.44 0.28 0.72
CA ALA A 69 11.77 0.05 -0.55
C ALA A 69 10.39 0.74 -0.61
N ARG A 70 9.83 0.81 -1.83
CA ARG A 70 8.46 1.28 -2.08
C ARG A 70 7.61 0.20 -2.76
N PRO A 71 7.16 -0.84 -2.03
CA PRO A 71 6.59 -2.04 -2.67
C PRO A 71 5.29 -1.79 -3.44
N PHE A 72 4.49 -0.79 -3.03
CA PHE A 72 3.20 -0.50 -3.65
C PHE A 72 2.97 1.00 -3.85
N ARG A 73 2.38 1.34 -5.00
CA ARG A 73 1.84 2.67 -5.30
C ARG A 73 0.32 2.61 -5.33
N VAL A 74 -0.32 3.45 -4.53
CA VAL A 74 -1.78 3.54 -4.43
C VAL A 74 -2.24 4.87 -4.98
N PHE A 75 -3.04 4.84 -6.04
CA PHE A 75 -3.73 6.00 -6.55
C PHE A 75 -5.11 6.10 -5.89
N VAL A 76 -5.53 7.32 -5.58
CA VAL A 76 -6.86 7.65 -5.06
C VAL A 76 -7.47 8.73 -5.96
N SER A 77 -8.70 8.52 -6.42
CA SER A 77 -9.41 9.53 -7.21
C SER A 77 -9.62 10.82 -6.41
N ASP A 78 -9.50 11.94 -7.11
CA ASP A 78 -9.66 13.28 -6.55
C ASP A 78 -10.82 14.01 -7.25
N ASP A 79 -11.96 13.33 -7.32
CA ASP A 79 -13.17 13.78 -8.03
C ASP A 79 -14.25 14.32 -7.07
N GLY A 80 -13.92 14.52 -5.79
CA GLY A 80 -14.85 15.02 -4.78
C GLY A 80 -16.02 14.07 -4.48
N ALA A 81 -15.99 12.84 -5.01
CA ALA A 81 -17.06 11.87 -4.84
C ALA A 81 -17.09 11.29 -3.42
N LYS A 82 -18.30 10.96 -2.95
CA LYS A 82 -18.51 10.28 -1.65
C LYS A 82 -17.82 8.91 -1.59
N ALA A 83 -17.72 8.21 -2.72
CA ALA A 83 -17.00 6.96 -2.83
C ALA A 83 -15.76 7.19 -3.70
N LYS A 84 -14.60 6.74 -3.23
CA LYS A 84 -13.31 6.99 -3.89
C LYS A 84 -12.94 5.79 -4.75
N LYS A 85 -12.45 6.02 -5.96
CA LYS A 85 -11.80 4.96 -6.75
C LYS A 85 -10.35 4.84 -6.30
N VAL A 86 -9.90 3.60 -6.13
CA VAL A 86 -8.55 3.27 -5.69
C VAL A 86 -7.95 2.25 -6.66
N ALA A 87 -6.72 2.48 -7.07
CA ALA A 87 -5.94 1.54 -7.88
C ALA A 87 -4.58 1.29 -7.20
N ILE A 88 -4.28 0.01 -6.98
CA ILE A 88 -3.07 -0.45 -6.27
C ILE A 88 -2.14 -1.11 -7.27
N TYR A 89 -0.91 -0.62 -7.35
CA TYR A 89 0.13 -1.14 -8.22
C TYR A 89 1.29 -1.66 -7.40
N LYS A 90 1.95 -2.71 -7.89
CA LYS A 90 3.15 -3.29 -7.29
C LYS A 90 4.38 -2.86 -8.07
N ASP A 91 5.46 -2.51 -7.36
CA ASP A 91 6.78 -2.38 -7.97
C ASP A 91 7.28 -3.77 -8.43
N VAL A 92 7.67 -3.89 -9.69
CA VAL A 92 8.06 -5.17 -10.29
C VAL A 92 9.55 -5.46 -10.21
N HIS A 93 10.35 -4.52 -9.69
CA HIS A 93 11.79 -4.73 -9.52
C HIS A 93 12.09 -5.60 -8.30
N LYS A 94 13.19 -6.35 -8.41
CA LYS A 94 13.66 -7.29 -7.38
C LYS A 94 14.89 -6.79 -6.64
N LYS A 95 15.55 -5.76 -7.16
CA LYS A 95 16.80 -5.22 -6.61
C LYS A 95 16.53 -3.86 -6.00
N LEU A 96 16.99 -3.69 -4.77
CA LEU A 96 16.96 -2.40 -4.10
C LEU A 96 17.81 -1.39 -4.89
N GLY A 97 17.25 -0.22 -5.16
CA GLY A 97 17.91 0.87 -5.90
C GLY A 97 17.63 0.93 -7.40
N ASP A 98 17.02 -0.10 -7.99
CA ASP A 98 16.46 0.02 -9.35
C ASP A 98 15.34 1.09 -9.34
N PRO A 99 15.18 1.88 -10.42
CA PRO A 99 14.09 2.85 -10.50
C PRO A 99 12.72 2.15 -10.40
N GLU A 100 11.83 2.63 -9.56
CA GLU A 100 10.50 2.03 -9.33
C GLU A 100 9.71 1.80 -10.63
N ASP A 101 9.11 0.61 -10.80
CA ASP A 101 8.18 0.31 -11.90
C ASP A 101 6.86 -0.28 -11.41
N TYR A 102 5.87 0.62 -11.27
CA TYR A 102 4.49 0.30 -10.97
C TYR A 102 3.67 -0.05 -12.22
N SER A 103 4.18 -0.93 -13.09
CA SER A 103 3.48 -1.39 -14.29
C SER A 103 2.42 -2.46 -13.98
N LYS A 104 2.58 -3.21 -12.88
CA LYS A 104 1.68 -4.29 -12.46
C LYS A 104 0.53 -3.76 -11.60
N LEU A 105 -0.68 -3.73 -12.16
CA LEU A 105 -1.91 -3.53 -11.38
C LEU A 105 -2.20 -4.76 -10.53
N ILE A 106 -2.44 -4.56 -9.23
CA ILE A 106 -2.87 -5.60 -8.30
C ILE A 106 -4.39 -5.59 -8.15
N LYS A 107 -4.97 -4.41 -7.92
CA LYS A 107 -6.41 -4.28 -7.66
C LYS A 107 -6.90 -2.88 -8.02
N GLU A 108 -8.10 -2.81 -8.58
CA GLU A 108 -8.87 -1.57 -8.73
C GLU A 108 -10.24 -1.79 -8.06
N LEU A 109 -10.68 -0.81 -7.26
CA LEU A 109 -11.92 -0.90 -6.51
C LEU A 109 -12.48 0.48 -6.15
N THR A 110 -13.75 0.51 -5.76
CA THR A 110 -14.37 1.66 -5.12
C THR A 110 -14.45 1.41 -3.61
N VAL A 111 -14.10 2.42 -2.82
CA VAL A 111 -14.05 2.35 -1.36
C VAL A 111 -14.86 3.48 -0.74
N LYS A 112 -15.35 3.26 0.48
CA LYS A 112 -16.05 4.29 1.27
C LYS A 112 -15.07 5.32 1.81
N GLU A 113 -14.00 4.85 2.44
CA GLU A 113 -13.00 5.69 3.09
C GLU A 113 -11.58 5.21 2.79
N VAL A 114 -10.65 6.16 2.82
CA VAL A 114 -9.21 5.93 2.66
C VAL A 114 -8.49 6.59 3.84
N TYR A 115 -7.85 5.79 4.67
CA TYR A 115 -7.03 6.25 5.78
C TYR A 115 -5.56 6.16 5.36
N VAL A 116 -4.93 7.32 5.27
CA VAL A 116 -3.54 7.46 4.82
C VAL A 116 -2.65 7.48 6.06
N GLY A 117 -1.78 6.47 6.17
CA GLY A 117 -0.77 6.40 7.22
C GLY A 117 0.22 7.55 7.11
N LYS A 118 0.71 8.02 8.24
CA LYS A 118 1.72 9.07 8.31
C LYS A 118 2.53 8.88 9.57
N SER A 119 3.82 9.18 9.47
CA SER A 119 4.70 9.31 10.63
C SER A 119 4.95 10.79 10.91
N THR A 120 4.80 11.20 12.17
CA THR A 120 4.93 12.61 12.54
C THR A 120 6.32 13.00 13.01
N GLY A 121 7.21 12.03 13.27
CA GLY A 121 8.53 12.26 13.87
C GLY A 121 8.50 12.68 15.34
N HIS A 122 7.32 12.72 15.99
CA HIS A 122 7.21 13.07 17.42
C HIS A 122 7.33 11.88 18.36
N ALA A 123 7.15 10.68 17.82
CA ALA A 123 7.10 9.47 18.60
C ALA A 123 8.51 8.89 18.75
N SER A 124 8.82 8.31 19.91
CA SER A 124 10.18 7.97 20.33
C SER A 124 10.91 7.03 19.38
N GLY A 125 10.21 6.06 18.82
CA GLY A 125 10.73 5.10 17.86
C GLY A 125 10.92 5.64 16.43
N ALA A 126 10.54 6.89 16.13
CA ALA A 126 10.58 7.42 14.77
C ALA A 126 12.01 7.58 14.25
N ASP A 127 12.24 7.25 12.97
CA ASP A 127 13.55 7.35 12.33
C ASP A 127 13.86 8.72 11.72
N HIS A 128 12.97 9.69 11.93
CA HIS A 128 13.07 11.03 11.38
C HIS A 128 12.52 12.07 12.34
N ARG A 129 12.86 13.33 12.06
CA ARG A 129 12.38 14.49 12.80
C ARG A 129 11.04 15.00 12.25
N PRO A 130 10.27 15.78 13.03
CA PRO A 130 8.99 16.32 12.59
C PRO A 130 9.01 17.16 11.31
N ASP A 131 10.10 17.87 11.03
CA ASP A 131 10.26 18.66 9.79
C ASP A 131 10.38 17.79 8.52
N GLN A 132 10.69 16.50 8.69
CA GLN A 132 10.79 15.52 7.61
C GLN A 132 9.50 14.71 7.42
N ALA A 133 8.49 14.89 8.27
CA ALA A 133 7.26 14.07 8.29
C ALA A 133 6.52 14.01 6.93
N HIS A 134 6.65 15.06 6.11
CA HIS A 134 6.05 15.12 4.78
C HIS A 134 6.55 14.01 3.83
N MET A 135 7.76 13.48 4.05
CA MET A 135 8.34 12.38 3.27
C MET A 135 7.76 11.01 3.61
N PHE A 136 7.00 10.91 4.72
CA PHE A 136 6.49 9.64 5.27
C PHE A 136 4.96 9.57 5.23
N VAL A 137 4.32 10.42 4.44
CA VAL A 137 2.87 10.39 4.20
C VAL A 137 2.55 9.32 3.17
N GLY A 138 1.65 8.40 3.53
CA GLY A 138 1.27 7.28 2.67
C GLY A 138 2.14 6.04 2.84
N ASN A 139 3.00 6.01 3.86
CA ASN A 139 3.85 4.88 4.20
C ASN A 139 3.10 3.56 4.42
N SER A 140 1.83 3.63 4.79
CA SER A 140 0.85 2.55 4.74
C SER A 140 -0.54 3.14 4.48
N ILE A 141 -1.49 2.31 4.03
CA ILE A 141 -2.86 2.73 3.73
C ILE A 141 -3.83 1.69 4.26
N LEU A 142 -4.94 2.15 4.84
CA LEU A 142 -6.10 1.34 5.15
C LEU A 142 -7.30 1.79 4.31
N LEU A 143 -7.95 0.84 3.66
CA LEU A 143 -9.13 1.06 2.84
C LEU A 143 -10.37 0.49 3.52
N HIS A 144 -11.42 1.28 3.66
CA HIS A 144 -12.75 0.79 4.04
C HIS A 144 -13.54 0.44 2.79
N VAL A 145 -13.65 -0.85 2.47
CA VAL A 145 -14.25 -1.30 1.21
C VAL A 145 -15.78 -1.22 1.30
N SER A 146 -16.38 -1.97 2.22
CA SER A 146 -17.82 -2.03 2.44
C SER A 146 -18.12 -2.70 3.77
N SER A 147 -19.28 -2.43 4.38
CA SER A 147 -19.69 -3.02 5.67
C SER A 147 -18.54 -3.06 6.71
N ASN A 148 -18.14 -4.25 7.17
CA ASN A 148 -17.02 -4.52 8.05
C ASN A 148 -15.74 -4.96 7.32
N LYS A 149 -15.67 -4.87 5.98
CA LYS A 149 -14.52 -5.32 5.17
C LYS A 149 -13.52 -4.20 4.94
N TYR A 150 -12.25 -4.49 5.26
CA TYR A 150 -11.12 -3.60 5.12
C TYR A 150 -9.98 -4.23 4.32
N ILE A 151 -9.15 -3.39 3.71
CA ILE A 151 -7.89 -3.80 3.07
C ILE A 151 -6.76 -2.95 3.66
N HIS A 152 -5.74 -3.60 4.22
CA HIS A 152 -4.49 -2.95 4.59
C HIS A 152 -3.48 -3.07 3.45
N ILE A 153 -2.70 -2.00 3.24
CA ILE A 153 -1.64 -1.90 2.24
C ILE A 153 -0.41 -1.34 2.97
N GLY A 154 0.58 -2.19 3.22
CA GLY A 154 1.85 -1.85 3.86
C GLY A 154 2.99 -2.61 3.19
N SER A 155 3.78 -3.37 3.95
CA SER A 155 4.73 -4.35 3.40
C SER A 155 4.05 -5.47 2.61
N SER A 156 2.78 -5.75 2.93
CA SER A 156 1.91 -6.67 2.21
C SER A 156 0.51 -6.07 2.05
N ILE A 157 -0.28 -6.68 1.19
CA ILE A 157 -1.69 -6.35 0.99
C ILE A 157 -2.53 -7.52 1.47
N TYR A 158 -3.44 -7.27 2.40
CA TYR A 158 -4.39 -8.27 2.88
C TYR A 158 -5.74 -7.63 3.20
N GLU A 159 -6.78 -8.44 3.13
CA GLU A 159 -8.11 -8.07 3.61
C GLU A 159 -8.40 -8.69 4.97
N PHE A 160 -9.26 -8.02 5.74
CA PHE A 160 -9.74 -8.51 7.02
C PHE A 160 -11.12 -7.89 7.34
N GLN A 161 -11.75 -8.40 8.38
CA GLN A 161 -13.03 -7.92 8.89
C GLN A 161 -12.87 -7.25 10.24
N MET A 162 -13.62 -6.17 10.44
CA MET A 162 -13.62 -5.37 11.65
C MET A 162 -15.05 -5.04 12.07
N ASP A 163 -15.50 -5.59 13.20
CA ASP A 163 -16.81 -5.31 13.80
C ASP A 163 -16.73 -4.09 14.74
N ASP A 164 -15.92 -3.10 14.36
CA ASP A 164 -15.55 -1.91 15.13
C ASP A 164 -15.59 -0.69 14.20
N LYS A 165 -15.55 0.52 14.75
CA LYS A 165 -15.50 1.78 13.98
C LYS A 165 -14.12 2.39 14.06
N VAL A 166 -13.59 2.85 12.93
CA VAL A 166 -12.30 3.56 12.90
C VAL A 166 -12.42 4.86 13.69
N ASP A 167 -11.63 4.99 14.75
CA ASP A 167 -11.38 6.24 15.46
C ASP A 167 -10.19 6.96 14.80
N LYS A 168 -9.05 6.26 14.70
CA LYS A 168 -7.83 6.86 14.15
C LYS A 168 -6.87 5.85 13.54
N TYR A 169 -6.13 6.28 12.52
CA TYR A 169 -5.10 5.47 11.86
C TYR A 169 -3.75 6.15 11.98
N TYR A 170 -2.77 5.41 12.50
CA TYR A 170 -1.39 5.83 12.69
C TYR A 170 -0.47 4.90 11.93
N SER A 171 0.71 5.40 11.57
CA SER A 171 1.76 4.60 10.95
C SER A 171 3.08 5.31 11.15
N MET A 172 3.69 5.18 12.34
CA MET A 172 5.06 5.63 12.54
C MET A 172 5.98 4.95 11.52
N VAL A 173 7.04 5.62 11.07
CA VAL A 173 8.19 4.96 10.44
C VAL A 173 9.32 4.91 11.44
N GLY A 174 9.68 3.69 11.83
CA GLY A 174 10.81 3.42 12.69
C GLY A 174 12.07 3.10 11.89
N ARG A 175 13.12 2.69 12.61
CA ARG A 175 14.46 2.46 12.03
C ARG A 175 14.41 1.64 10.74
N ASN A 176 15.26 2.03 9.78
CA ASN A 176 15.38 1.44 8.45
C ASN A 176 14.15 1.65 7.55
N ASP A 177 13.39 2.73 7.74
CA ASP A 177 12.23 3.04 6.91
C ASP A 177 11.14 1.95 6.97
N VAL A 178 10.89 1.41 8.18
CA VAL A 178 9.89 0.37 8.44
C VAL A 178 8.64 1.00 9.06
N PRO A 179 7.46 0.91 8.41
CA PRO A 179 6.22 1.39 8.99
C PRO A 179 5.67 0.48 10.08
N TYR A 180 5.11 1.10 11.12
CA TYR A 180 4.42 0.46 12.25
C TYR A 180 2.96 0.92 12.26
N PRO A 181 2.11 0.40 11.33
CA PRO A 181 0.70 0.77 11.25
C PRO A 181 -0.08 0.29 12.47
N VAL A 182 -0.84 1.22 13.07
CA VAL A 182 -1.74 1.00 14.20
C VAL A 182 -3.09 1.62 13.86
N LEU A 183 -4.14 0.81 13.91
CA LEU A 183 -5.51 1.30 13.78
C LEU A 183 -6.18 1.29 15.15
N LEU A 184 -6.67 2.45 15.58
CA LEU A 184 -7.56 2.58 16.72
C LEU A 184 -9.00 2.43 16.25
N GLY A 185 -9.65 1.39 16.75
CA GLY A 185 -11.09 1.28 16.78
C GLY A 185 -11.69 2.00 17.98
N THR A 186 -13.02 2.02 18.04
CA THR A 186 -13.76 2.48 19.21
C THR A 186 -13.59 1.54 20.40
N GLU A 187 -13.43 0.23 20.15
CA GLU A 187 -13.29 -0.79 21.20
C GLU A 187 -11.93 -1.48 21.21
N ASN A 188 -11.29 -1.62 20.05
CA ASN A 188 -10.05 -2.40 19.90
C ASN A 188 -8.90 -1.59 19.30
N VAL A 189 -7.68 -2.08 19.46
CA VAL A 189 -6.47 -1.59 18.80
C VAL A 189 -5.91 -2.69 17.93
N TYR A 190 -5.66 -2.37 16.67
CA TYR A 190 -5.28 -3.33 15.62
C TYR A 190 -3.83 -3.11 15.21
N PHE A 191 -3.05 -4.18 15.26
CA PHE A 191 -1.62 -4.23 14.92
C PHE A 191 -1.45 -4.95 13.59
N MET A 192 -1.01 -4.19 12.59
CA MET A 192 -1.12 -4.53 11.16
C MET A 192 0.19 -5.03 10.52
N LEU A 193 1.29 -5.15 11.27
CA LEU A 193 2.53 -5.76 10.77
C LEU A 193 2.30 -7.19 10.27
N GLU A 194 3.13 -7.63 9.31
CA GLU A 194 2.98 -8.91 8.59
C GLU A 194 3.00 -10.14 9.51
N THR A 195 3.67 -10.06 10.65
CA THR A 195 3.73 -11.17 11.62
C THR A 195 2.52 -11.23 12.55
N ASP A 196 1.84 -10.11 12.73
CA ASP A 196 0.96 -9.92 13.88
C ASP A 196 -0.49 -10.15 13.47
N HIS A 197 -0.99 -9.36 12.51
CA HIS A 197 -2.35 -9.43 11.97
C HIS A 197 -3.40 -9.67 13.08
N CYS A 198 -3.33 -8.87 14.14
CA CYS A 198 -4.08 -9.10 15.36
C CYS A 198 -4.63 -7.81 15.95
N TYR A 199 -5.43 -7.96 17.00
CA TYR A 199 -5.98 -6.85 17.75
C TYR A 199 -6.14 -7.21 19.23
N LEU A 200 -6.26 -6.17 20.05
CA LEU A 200 -6.48 -6.25 21.49
C LEU A 200 -7.62 -5.29 21.90
N PRO A 201 -8.37 -5.59 22.97
CA PRO A 201 -9.25 -4.60 23.58
C PRO A 201 -8.47 -3.34 23.95
N ARG A 202 -9.00 -2.17 23.59
CA ARG A 202 -8.35 -0.87 23.85
C ARG A 202 -8.13 -0.62 25.34
N SER A 203 -8.93 -1.23 26.21
CA SER A 203 -8.79 -1.20 27.67
C SER A 203 -7.52 -1.86 28.21
N MET A 204 -6.78 -2.64 27.39
CA MET A 204 -5.49 -3.22 27.79
C MET A 204 -4.33 -2.21 27.67
N LEU A 205 -4.59 -1.04 27.10
CA LEU A 205 -3.62 0.06 26.97
C LEU A 205 -4.06 1.24 27.86
N PRO A 206 -3.12 2.12 28.28
CA PRO A 206 -3.47 3.31 29.06
C PRO A 206 -4.51 4.18 28.35
N ALA A 207 -5.55 4.61 29.08
CA ALA A 207 -6.63 5.40 28.50
C ALA A 207 -6.17 6.80 28.01
N ASN A 208 -5.08 7.33 28.58
CA ASN A 208 -4.59 8.69 28.39
C ASN A 208 -3.29 8.77 27.57
N LEU A 209 -3.01 7.81 26.69
CA LEU A 209 -1.88 7.90 25.78
C LEU A 209 -1.98 9.15 24.88
N THR A 210 -0.87 9.87 24.76
CA THR A 210 -0.71 10.98 23.81
C THR A 210 -0.73 10.48 22.36
N LYS A 211 -0.89 11.40 21.39
CA LYS A 211 -0.82 11.04 19.96
C LYS A 211 0.50 10.36 19.59
N ALA A 212 1.62 10.83 20.13
CA ALA A 212 2.95 10.26 19.89
C ALA A 212 3.06 8.84 20.48
N GLN A 213 2.51 8.60 21.67
CA GLN A 213 2.50 7.26 22.25
C GLN A 213 1.58 6.29 21.48
N TRP A 214 0.46 6.77 20.94
CA TRP A 214 -0.38 5.96 20.05
C TRP A 214 0.29 5.63 18.72
N GLU A 215 1.08 6.55 18.17
CA GLU A 215 1.91 6.29 16.98
C GLU A 215 2.97 5.21 17.24
N ASP A 216 3.48 5.12 18.47
CA ASP A 216 4.48 4.14 18.91
C ASP A 216 3.87 2.98 19.73
N ALA A 217 2.59 2.65 19.52
CA ALA A 217 1.88 1.69 20.38
C ALA A 217 2.49 0.28 20.37
N TYR A 218 3.31 -0.06 19.37
CA TYR A 218 4.05 -1.32 19.33
C TYR A 218 5.03 -1.49 20.50
N THR A 219 5.50 -0.39 21.10
CA THR A 219 6.33 -0.46 22.32
C THR A 219 5.59 -1.09 23.49
N TYR A 220 4.30 -0.79 23.66
CA TYR A 220 3.45 -1.46 24.64
C TYR A 220 3.09 -2.88 24.20
N PHE A 221 2.78 -3.06 22.91
CA PHE A 221 2.38 -4.35 22.35
C PHE A 221 3.43 -5.45 22.59
N TYR A 222 4.70 -5.16 22.25
CA TYR A 222 5.83 -6.07 22.44
C TYR A 222 6.44 -6.01 23.86
N GLY A 223 5.80 -5.26 24.78
CA GLY A 223 6.18 -5.20 26.18
C GLY A 223 7.44 -4.40 26.49
N TRP A 224 7.95 -3.56 25.59
CA TRP A 224 9.07 -2.66 25.86
C TRP A 224 8.73 -1.56 26.86
N ILE A 225 7.47 -1.14 26.90
CA ILE A 225 6.93 -0.20 27.88
C ILE A 225 5.83 -0.90 28.68
N ASP A 226 5.91 -0.78 30.00
CA ASP A 226 4.88 -1.29 30.90
C ASP A 226 3.59 -0.46 30.79
N PRO A 227 2.44 -1.06 30.43
CA PRO A 227 1.18 -0.33 30.34
C PRO A 227 0.65 0.16 31.70
N ALA A 228 1.09 -0.38 32.83
CA ALA A 228 0.62 0.04 34.15
C ALA A 228 1.28 1.34 34.64
N ASN A 229 2.56 1.54 34.31
CA ASN A 229 3.35 2.64 34.88
C ASN A 229 4.22 3.41 33.85
N GLY A 230 4.25 2.98 32.59
CA GLY A 230 5.01 3.63 31.52
C GLY A 230 6.52 3.44 31.57
N GLN A 231 7.05 2.55 32.42
CA GLN A 231 8.48 2.30 32.53
C GLN A 231 8.99 1.40 31.41
N GLN A 232 10.23 1.64 30.97
CA GLN A 232 10.91 0.75 30.05
C GLN A 232 11.24 -0.58 30.72
N ARG A 233 11.07 -1.67 29.98
CA ARG A 233 11.37 -3.03 30.41
C ARG A 233 12.63 -3.56 29.69
N THR A 234 13.35 -4.43 30.37
CA THR A 234 14.44 -5.24 29.81
C THR A 234 13.89 -6.33 28.88
N ASP A 235 14.78 -6.96 28.09
CA ASP A 235 14.42 -8.08 27.22
C ASP A 235 13.84 -9.28 27.99
N GLU A 236 14.34 -9.55 29.20
CA GLU A 236 13.80 -10.61 30.06
C GLU A 236 12.40 -10.26 30.56
N GLN A 237 12.19 -9.01 31.00
CA GLN A 237 10.91 -8.55 31.53
C GLN A 237 9.82 -8.51 30.47
N ARG A 238 10.13 -8.01 29.26
CA ARG A 238 9.10 -7.83 28.22
C ARG A 238 8.49 -9.16 27.76
N LYS A 239 9.28 -10.23 27.67
CA LYS A 239 8.82 -11.54 27.16
C LYS A 239 7.78 -12.20 28.04
N LYS A 240 7.80 -11.91 29.36
CA LYS A 240 6.92 -12.54 30.33
C LYS A 240 5.48 -12.05 30.19
N ASP A 241 5.31 -10.74 30.03
CA ASP A 241 4.02 -10.05 30.13
C ASP A 241 3.76 -9.13 28.92
N ALA A 242 4.19 -9.56 27.71
CA ALA A 242 3.92 -8.83 26.47
C ALA A 242 2.43 -8.93 26.11
N LEU A 243 1.84 -7.81 25.68
CA LEU A 243 0.42 -7.77 25.29
C LEU A 243 0.15 -8.62 24.04
N GLU A 244 1.16 -8.86 23.20
CA GLU A 244 1.06 -9.76 22.04
C GLU A 244 0.54 -11.16 22.41
N ASN A 245 0.84 -11.65 23.60
CA ASN A 245 0.40 -12.96 24.09
C ASN A 245 -1.11 -13.03 24.36
N HIS A 246 -1.78 -11.87 24.43
CA HIS A 246 -3.23 -11.75 24.64
C HIS A 246 -3.97 -11.36 23.36
N ALA A 247 -3.25 -11.20 22.23
CA ALA A 247 -3.82 -10.66 21.01
C ALA A 247 -4.69 -11.68 20.27
N THR A 248 -5.81 -11.22 19.74
CA THR A 248 -6.72 -12.01 18.92
C THR A 248 -6.40 -11.79 17.44
N LYS A 249 -6.35 -12.87 16.65
CA LYS A 249 -6.12 -12.75 15.20
C LYS A 249 -7.30 -12.07 14.50
N MET A 250 -7.01 -11.23 13.51
CA MET A 250 -8.03 -10.54 12.73
C MET A 250 -8.96 -11.52 12.01
N LYS A 251 -10.27 -11.29 12.08
CA LYS A 251 -11.27 -12.11 11.39
C LYS A 251 -11.18 -11.93 9.88
N GLY A 252 -11.51 -12.97 9.13
CA GLY A 252 -11.58 -12.89 7.66
C GLY A 252 -10.26 -12.52 6.99
N TYR A 253 -9.13 -12.79 7.65
CA TYR A 253 -7.80 -12.52 7.09
C TYR A 253 -7.63 -13.27 5.77
N HIS A 254 -7.31 -12.53 4.72
CA HIS A 254 -6.92 -13.09 3.44
C HIS A 254 -5.82 -12.25 2.79
N LEU A 255 -4.65 -12.86 2.66
CA LEU A 255 -3.50 -12.27 2.01
C LEU A 255 -3.73 -12.16 0.50
N ILE A 256 -3.60 -10.95 -0.04
CA ILE A 256 -3.78 -10.64 -1.46
C ILE A 256 -2.44 -10.63 -2.18
N GLN A 257 -1.42 -9.98 -1.60
CA GLN A 257 -0.11 -9.83 -2.23
C GLN A 257 0.98 -9.60 -1.17
N LYS A 258 2.02 -10.43 -1.16
CA LYS A 258 3.25 -10.16 -0.40
C LYS A 258 4.19 -9.21 -1.13
N ARG A 259 5.10 -8.59 -0.38
CA ARG A 259 6.38 -8.15 -0.94
C ARG A 259 7.14 -9.38 -1.42
N GLU A 260 7.55 -9.38 -2.68
CA GLU A 260 8.44 -10.39 -3.24
C GLU A 260 9.67 -9.62 -3.68
N PHE A 261 10.84 -9.96 -3.14
CA PHE A 261 12.13 -9.63 -3.72
C PHE A 261 12.67 -10.89 -4.41
#